data_AF-A0ABD3V3Y3-F1
#
_entry.id   AF-A0ABD3V3Y3-F1
#
_cell.length_a   1.000
_cell.length_b   1.000
_cell.length_c   1.000
_cell.angle_alpha   90.00
_cell.angle_beta   90.00
_cell.angle_gamma   90.00
#
_symmetry.space_group_name_H-M   'P 1'
#
loop_
_entity.id
_entity.type
_entity.pdbx_description
1 polymer ?
#
loop_
_entity_poly.entity_id
_entity_poly.type
_entity_poly.pdbx_seq_one_letter_code
_entity_poly.pdbx_strand_id
1 'polypeptide(L)'
;MQSTFIIYYFLSVICNLTFMKIWKIIIVYVQINLGKNQGDSRDYCGITGSWKNELGSVIELSCENGNLVGKYRSAVGEAKECYDLSGRYTMTGAEHQDIIFGFSVAWNNDISGNSNSTTSWTGVHYKSEGIIHTHWILTRYMERRSMWASNLVGHADFRRI
;
A
#
# COMPACT_ATOMS: atom_id res chain seq x y z
N MET A 1 47.68 56.25 -6.16
CA MET A 1 47.27 55.28 -5.12
C MET A 1 45.76 55.02 -5.04
N GLN A 2 44.87 55.92 -5.50
CA GLN A 2 43.41 55.67 -5.47
C GLN A 2 42.87 54.69 -6.53
N SER A 3 43.46 54.60 -7.72
CA SER A 3 42.94 53.75 -8.81
C SER A 3 43.07 52.25 -8.53
N THR A 4 44.14 51.83 -7.86
CA THR A 4 44.39 50.42 -7.54
C THR A 4 43.40 49.88 -6.51
N PHE A 5 43.01 50.70 -5.52
CA PHE A 5 42.04 50.31 -4.48
C PHE A 5 40.63 50.04 -5.05
N ILE A 6 40.20 50.83 -6.03
CA ILE A 6 38.90 50.67 -6.68
C ILE A 6 38.85 49.34 -7.45
N ILE A 7 39.92 48.97 -8.15
CA ILE A 7 40.00 47.72 -8.91
C ILE A 7 39.91 46.50 -7.98
N TYR A 8 40.62 46.50 -6.84
CA TYR A 8 40.53 45.41 -5.86
C TYR A 8 39.14 45.28 -5.23
N TYR A 9 38.47 46.41 -4.94
CA TYR A 9 37.12 46.40 -4.40
C TYR A 9 36.10 45.87 -5.42
N PHE A 10 36.20 46.29 -6.69
CA PHE A 10 35.34 45.76 -7.76
C PHE A 10 35.56 44.27 -8.01
N LEU A 11 36.82 43.80 -8.02
CA LEU A 11 37.15 42.38 -8.16
C LEU A 11 36.61 41.54 -6.99
N SER A 12 36.68 42.03 -5.75
CA SER A 12 36.16 41.30 -4.58
C SER A 12 34.63 41.23 -4.55
N VAL A 13 33.95 42.28 -4.99
CA VAL A 13 32.48 42.32 -5.10
C VAL A 13 32.00 41.39 -6.21
N ILE A 14 32.66 41.38 -7.37
CA ILE A 14 32.33 40.47 -8.48
C ILE A 14 32.56 39.01 -8.06
N CYS A 15 33.64 38.72 -7.35
CA CYS A 15 33.94 37.38 -6.83
C CYS A 15 32.91 36.89 -5.81
N ASN A 16 32.44 37.77 -4.92
CA ASN A 16 31.36 37.43 -3.97
C ASN A 16 30.01 37.19 -4.66
N LEU A 17 29.67 37.99 -5.68
CA LEU A 17 28.43 37.84 -6.43
C LEU A 17 28.39 36.55 -7.26
N THR A 18 29.51 36.14 -7.86
CA THR A 18 29.60 34.86 -8.57
C THR A 18 29.56 33.69 -7.60
N PHE A 19 30.25 33.79 -6.46
CA PHE A 19 30.18 32.76 -5.40
C PHE A 19 28.76 32.57 -4.87
N MET A 20 28.03 33.65 -4.57
CA MET A 20 26.64 33.57 -4.12
C MET A 20 25.69 32.96 -5.16
N LYS A 21 25.90 33.24 -6.45
CA LYS A 21 25.10 32.62 -7.53
C LYS A 21 25.37 31.13 -7.65
N ILE A 22 26.64 30.73 -7.62
CA ILE A 22 27.04 29.32 -7.66
C ILE A 22 26.50 28.58 -6.43
N TRP A 23 26.57 29.19 -5.24
CA TRP A 23 26.05 28.61 -4.00
C TRP A 23 24.53 28.41 -4.05
N LYS A 24 23.76 29.36 -4.60
CA LYS A 24 22.32 29.20 -4.82
C LYS A 24 22.00 28.07 -5.79
N ILE A 25 22.78 27.93 -6.87
CA ILE A 25 22.62 26.83 -7.84
C ILE A 25 22.90 25.49 -7.17
N ILE A 26 23.94 25.40 -6.34
CA ILE A 26 24.27 24.19 -5.57
C ILE A 26 23.14 23.85 -4.59
N ILE A 27 22.60 24.83 -3.84
CA ILE A 27 21.47 24.58 -2.92
C ILE A 27 20.25 24.07 -3.70
N VAL A 28 19.90 24.70 -4.82
CA VAL A 28 18.77 24.26 -5.65
C VAL A 28 19.02 22.85 -6.20
N TYR A 29 20.24 22.56 -6.67
CA TYR A 29 20.61 21.24 -7.16
C TYR A 29 20.56 20.17 -6.06
N VAL A 30 21.02 20.49 -4.85
CA VAL A 30 20.96 19.60 -3.69
C VAL A 30 19.50 19.38 -3.27
N GLN A 31 18.66 20.41 -3.21
CA GLN A 31 17.22 20.27 -2.90
C GLN A 31 16.49 19.44 -3.96
N ILE A 32 16.78 19.64 -5.24
CA ILE A 32 16.19 18.86 -6.34
C ILE A 32 16.60 17.39 -6.25
N ASN A 33 17.86 17.08 -5.93
CA ASN A 33 18.32 15.70 -5.84
C ASN A 33 17.92 15.00 -4.53
N LEU A 34 17.84 15.73 -3.41
CA LEU A 34 17.27 15.22 -2.16
C LEU A 34 15.76 14.93 -2.32
N GLY A 35 15.02 15.77 -3.05
CA GLY A 35 13.60 15.55 -3.33
C GLY A 35 13.30 14.46 -4.37
N LYS A 36 14.29 13.97 -5.11
CA LYS A 36 14.12 12.92 -6.14
C LYS A 36 14.37 11.49 -5.62
N ASN A 37 14.89 11.34 -4.40
CA ASN A 37 15.20 10.04 -3.79
C ASN A 37 14.17 9.58 -2.73
N GLN A 38 13.02 10.25 -2.67
CA GLN A 38 11.84 9.70 -2.01
C GLN A 38 10.83 9.33 -3.09
N GLY A 39 10.92 8.10 -3.60
CA GLY A 39 9.71 7.45 -4.07
C GLY A 39 8.69 7.52 -2.93
N ASP A 40 7.45 7.90 -3.23
CA ASP A 40 6.44 8.21 -2.22
C ASP A 40 6.36 7.09 -1.18
N SER A 41 6.88 7.34 0.02
CA SER A 41 6.94 6.36 1.11
C SER A 41 5.56 6.01 1.66
N ARG A 42 4.49 6.56 1.07
CA ARG A 42 3.09 6.35 1.43
C ARG A 42 2.45 5.10 0.79
N ASP A 43 3.01 4.57 -0.30
CA ASP A 43 2.45 3.39 -0.99
C ASP A 43 3.10 2.06 -0.56
N TYR A 44 4.14 2.08 0.26
CA TYR A 44 4.76 0.88 0.80
C TYR A 44 4.24 0.55 2.21
N CYS A 45 3.17 -0.24 2.27
CA CYS A 45 2.54 -0.69 3.51
C CYS A 45 3.11 -2.02 4.07
N GLY A 46 4.17 -2.58 3.48
CA GLY A 46 4.77 -3.85 3.93
C GLY A 46 4.00 -5.14 3.58
N ILE A 47 2.70 -5.08 3.27
CA ILE A 47 1.89 -6.25 2.88
C ILE A 47 1.69 -6.40 1.36
N THR A 48 2.21 -5.48 0.55
CA THR A 48 2.20 -5.59 -0.91
C THR A 48 2.84 -6.90 -1.39
N GLY A 49 2.19 -7.55 -2.36
CA GLY A 49 2.65 -8.80 -2.98
C GLY A 49 1.64 -9.94 -2.87
N SER A 50 2.10 -11.15 -3.19
CA SER A 50 1.26 -12.36 -3.24
C SER A 50 1.35 -13.17 -1.95
N TRP A 51 0.20 -13.66 -1.50
CA TRP A 51 0.09 -14.47 -0.29
C TRP A 51 -0.85 -15.65 -0.51
N LYS A 52 -0.57 -16.78 0.14
CA LYS A 52 -1.34 -18.02 0.04
C LYS A 52 -1.81 -18.48 1.40
N ASN A 53 -3.08 -18.88 1.52
CA ASN A 53 -3.62 -19.45 2.75
C ASN A 53 -3.50 -20.98 2.81
N GLU A 54 -3.94 -21.55 3.94
CA GLU A 54 -3.94 -22.99 4.22
C GLU A 54 -4.85 -23.81 3.28
N LEU A 55 -5.86 -23.19 2.68
CA LEU A 55 -6.74 -23.81 1.68
C LEU A 55 -6.16 -23.77 0.27
N GLY A 56 -5.06 -23.04 0.08
CA GLY A 56 -4.41 -22.85 -1.21
C GLY A 56 -4.92 -21.65 -2.03
N SER A 57 -5.85 -20.87 -1.50
CA SER A 57 -6.30 -19.60 -2.07
C SER A 57 -5.17 -18.58 -2.08
N VAL A 58 -5.13 -17.73 -3.10
CA VAL A 58 -4.08 -16.72 -3.29
C VAL A 58 -4.69 -15.33 -3.29
N ILE A 59 -4.05 -14.40 -2.60
CA ILE A 59 -4.33 -12.96 -2.68
C ILE A 59 -3.12 -12.23 -3.26
N GLU A 60 -3.38 -11.25 -4.09
CA GLU A 60 -2.40 -10.27 -4.59
C GLU A 60 -2.81 -8.92 -4.05
N LEU A 61 -1.94 -8.29 -3.25
CA LEU A 61 -2.22 -7.05 -2.54
C LEU A 61 -1.37 -5.90 -3.07
N SER A 62 -2.00 -4.74 -3.26
CA SER A 62 -1.38 -3.45 -3.53
C SER A 62 -1.91 -2.42 -2.54
N CYS A 63 -1.02 -1.57 -2.06
CA CYS A 63 -1.34 -0.49 -1.13
C CYS A 63 -1.23 0.85 -1.82
N GLU A 64 -2.28 1.65 -1.71
CA GLU A 64 -2.43 2.90 -2.45
C GLU A 64 -3.05 3.95 -1.52
N ASN A 65 -2.20 4.79 -0.90
CA ASN A 65 -2.66 5.88 -0.02
C ASN A 65 -3.70 5.44 1.05
N GLY A 66 -3.38 4.36 1.77
CA GLY A 66 -4.27 3.76 2.79
C GLY A 66 -5.39 2.88 2.23
N ASN A 67 -5.55 2.79 0.90
CA ASN A 67 -6.39 1.78 0.25
C ASN A 67 -5.63 0.48 0.11
N LEU A 68 -6.37 -0.62 0.25
CA LEU A 68 -5.89 -1.95 -0.08
C LEU A 68 -6.69 -2.44 -1.28
N VAL A 69 -6.02 -2.73 -2.38
CA VAL A 69 -6.65 -3.22 -3.62
C VAL A 69 -5.91 -4.43 -4.14
N GLY A 70 -6.56 -5.21 -5.01
CA GLY A 70 -5.88 -6.29 -5.72
C GLY A 70 -6.81 -7.39 -6.18
N LYS A 71 -6.31 -8.63 -6.17
CA LYS A 71 -7.04 -9.79 -6.67
C LYS A 71 -7.08 -10.92 -5.66
N TYR A 72 -8.21 -11.62 -5.61
CA TYR A 72 -8.41 -12.84 -4.83
C TYR A 72 -8.69 -14.02 -5.78
N ARG A 73 -7.97 -15.12 -5.61
CA ARG A 73 -8.24 -16.40 -6.28
C ARG A 73 -8.51 -17.46 -5.24
N SER A 74 -9.75 -17.95 -5.20
CA SER A 74 -10.12 -19.02 -4.27
C SER A 74 -9.70 -20.39 -4.81
N ALA A 75 -9.19 -21.25 -3.93
CA ALA A 75 -8.97 -22.66 -4.23
C ALA A 75 -10.18 -23.55 -3.92
N VAL A 76 -11.20 -23.01 -3.24
CA VAL A 76 -12.39 -23.73 -2.79
C VAL A 76 -13.68 -22.96 -3.08
N GLY A 77 -14.81 -23.67 -3.06
CA GLY A 77 -16.14 -23.11 -3.30
C GLY A 77 -16.45 -22.90 -4.79
N GLU A 78 -17.59 -22.25 -5.05
CA GLU A 78 -18.04 -21.91 -6.40
C GLU A 78 -17.35 -20.62 -6.88
N ALA A 79 -16.04 -20.72 -7.07
CA ALA A 79 -15.20 -19.61 -7.52
C ALA A 79 -14.18 -20.10 -8.56
N LYS A 80 -14.16 -19.46 -9.72
CA LYS A 80 -13.14 -19.68 -10.75
C LYS A 80 -12.46 -18.37 -11.09
N GLU A 81 -11.17 -18.47 -11.37
CA GLU A 81 -10.31 -17.33 -11.70
C GLU A 81 -10.23 -16.28 -10.57
N CYS A 82 -9.84 -15.05 -10.93
CA CYS A 82 -9.63 -13.96 -9.98
C CYS A 82 -10.90 -13.12 -9.80
N TYR A 83 -11.03 -12.57 -8.60
CA TYR A 83 -12.04 -11.59 -8.20
C TYR A 83 -11.34 -10.34 -7.69
N ASP A 84 -11.95 -9.17 -7.87
CA ASP A 84 -11.43 -7.94 -7.29
C ASP A 84 -11.59 -7.94 -5.77
N LEU A 85 -10.53 -7.52 -5.07
CA LEU A 85 -10.60 -7.19 -3.65
C LEU A 85 -10.36 -5.69 -3.47
N SER A 86 -11.09 -5.09 -2.54
CA SER A 86 -10.89 -3.69 -2.15
C SER A 86 -11.13 -3.49 -0.65
N GLY A 87 -10.41 -2.54 -0.08
CA GLY A 87 -10.30 -2.39 1.36
C GLY A 87 -9.45 -1.21 1.81
N ARG A 88 -9.10 -1.22 3.08
CA ARG A 88 -8.28 -0.18 3.73
C ARG A 88 -7.27 -0.83 4.65
N TYR A 89 -6.17 -0.13 4.90
CA TYR A 89 -5.18 -0.52 5.89
C TYR A 89 -4.74 0.68 6.74
N THR A 90 -4.18 0.38 7.90
CA THR A 90 -3.47 1.31 8.77
C THR A 90 -2.25 0.61 9.37
N MET A 91 -1.29 1.39 9.84
CA MET A 91 0.00 0.90 10.32
C MET A 91 0.16 1.21 11.81
N THR A 92 0.77 0.32 12.58
CA THR A 92 1.02 0.53 14.01
C THR A 92 2.36 1.26 14.23
N GLY A 93 2.35 2.25 15.12
CA GLY A 93 3.55 2.93 15.61
C GLY A 93 4.31 3.77 14.59
N ALA A 94 5.41 4.37 15.06
CA ALA A 94 6.31 5.19 14.22
C ALA A 94 7.16 4.36 13.25
N GLU A 95 7.31 3.06 13.51
CA GLU A 95 8.13 2.15 12.70
C GLU A 95 7.33 1.29 11.72
N HIS A 96 6.00 1.46 11.65
CA HIS A 96 5.11 0.74 10.72
C HIS A 96 5.34 -0.77 10.74
N GLN A 97 5.45 -1.35 11.93
CA GLN A 97 5.84 -2.76 12.08
C GLN A 97 4.66 -3.69 11.77
N ASP A 98 3.48 -3.43 12.33
CA ASP A 98 2.30 -4.26 12.07
C ASP A 98 1.25 -3.50 11.28
N ILE A 99 0.52 -4.24 10.45
CA ILE A 99 -0.47 -3.67 9.53
C ILE A 99 -1.82 -4.23 9.87
N ILE A 100 -2.74 -3.36 10.27
CA ILE A 100 -4.14 -3.70 10.49
C ILE A 100 -4.90 -3.34 9.22
N PHE A 101 -5.69 -4.27 8.70
CA PHE A 101 -6.38 -4.07 7.43
C PHE A 101 -7.71 -4.82 7.39
N GLY A 102 -8.51 -4.44 6.41
CA GLY A 102 -9.67 -5.22 6.00
C GLY A 102 -9.97 -4.99 4.53
N PHE A 103 -10.46 -6.03 3.87
CA PHE A 103 -10.89 -5.97 2.48
C PHE A 103 -12.14 -6.82 2.28
N SER A 104 -12.85 -6.58 1.17
CA SER A 104 -13.99 -7.38 0.75
C SER A 104 -13.84 -7.84 -0.69
N VAL A 105 -14.43 -9.00 -0.97
CA VAL A 105 -14.55 -9.60 -2.31
C VAL A 105 -16.02 -9.90 -2.55
N ALA A 106 -16.57 -9.32 -3.61
CA ALA A 106 -17.85 -9.76 -4.14
C ALA A 106 -17.61 -10.95 -5.08
N TRP A 107 -18.34 -12.05 -4.90
CA TRP A 107 -18.15 -13.28 -5.66
C TRP A 107 -18.89 -13.24 -6.99
N ASN A 108 -18.55 -12.24 -7.80
CA ASN A 108 -19.05 -12.07 -9.16
C ASN A 108 -17.92 -11.72 -10.12
N ASN A 109 -17.82 -12.47 -11.21
CA ASN A 109 -16.91 -12.15 -12.32
C ASN A 109 -17.49 -12.66 -13.65
N ASP A 110 -16.88 -12.25 -14.75
CA ASP A 110 -17.37 -12.58 -16.09
C ASP A 110 -17.30 -14.09 -16.43
N ILE A 111 -16.52 -14.85 -15.65
CA ILE A 111 -16.18 -16.26 -15.94
C ILE A 111 -17.08 -17.21 -15.16
N SER A 112 -17.33 -16.93 -13.88
CA SER A 112 -18.15 -17.75 -12.97
C SER A 112 -19.56 -17.20 -12.79
N GLY A 113 -19.86 -16.04 -13.34
CA GLY A 113 -21.11 -15.34 -13.10
C GLY A 113 -21.17 -14.78 -11.68
N ASN A 114 -22.37 -14.71 -11.10
CA ASN A 114 -22.62 -14.12 -9.79
C ASN A 114 -23.08 -15.17 -8.78
N SER A 115 -22.26 -15.45 -7.77
CA SER A 115 -22.56 -16.38 -6.67
C SER A 115 -23.45 -15.76 -5.59
N ASN A 116 -23.99 -14.56 -5.81
CA ASN A 116 -24.88 -13.81 -4.93
C ASN A 116 -24.37 -13.75 -3.49
N SER A 117 -23.08 -13.50 -3.33
CA SER A 117 -22.42 -13.50 -2.03
C SER A 117 -21.21 -12.56 -2.00
N THR A 118 -20.83 -12.17 -0.79
CA THR A 118 -19.65 -11.35 -0.52
C THR A 118 -18.94 -11.88 0.71
N THR A 119 -17.61 -11.78 0.73
CA THR A 119 -16.82 -12.06 1.92
C THR A 119 -16.00 -10.84 2.30
N SER A 120 -16.00 -10.52 3.58
CA SER A 120 -15.14 -9.49 4.15
C SER A 120 -14.14 -10.15 5.09
N TRP A 121 -12.87 -9.77 4.96
CA TRP A 121 -11.77 -10.17 5.83
C TRP A 121 -11.33 -8.97 6.66
N THR A 122 -10.99 -9.23 7.91
CA THR A 122 -10.30 -8.28 8.80
C THR A 122 -9.13 -9.00 9.46
N GLY A 123 -8.01 -8.32 9.61
CA GLY A 123 -6.80 -8.99 10.05
C GLY A 123 -5.65 -8.07 10.41
N VAL A 124 -4.57 -8.74 10.80
CA VAL A 124 -3.29 -8.12 11.14
C VAL A 124 -2.16 -8.90 10.47
N HIS A 125 -1.21 -8.17 9.91
CA HIS A 125 0.09 -8.70 9.53
C HIS A 125 1.09 -8.37 10.63
N TYR A 126 1.61 -9.40 11.30
CA TYR A 126 2.71 -9.26 12.25
C TYR A 126 4.04 -9.43 11.51
N LYS A 127 4.81 -8.34 11.38
CA LYS A 127 6.07 -8.37 10.62
C LYS A 127 7.11 -9.29 11.23
N SER A 128 7.10 -9.47 12.55
CA SER A 128 7.96 -10.43 13.26
C SER A 128 7.70 -11.88 12.85
N GLU A 129 6.46 -12.21 12.48
CA GLU A 129 6.04 -13.57 12.12
C GLU A 129 6.04 -13.78 10.61
N GLY A 130 5.87 -12.71 9.83
CA GLY A 130 5.73 -12.80 8.38
C GLY A 130 4.44 -13.52 7.95
N ILE A 131 3.42 -13.49 8.82
CA ILE A 131 2.10 -14.11 8.60
C ILE A 131 1.03 -13.03 8.65
N ILE A 132 0.03 -13.18 7.78
CA ILE A 132 -1.22 -12.42 7.82
C ILE A 132 -2.28 -13.28 8.49
N HIS A 133 -2.77 -12.86 9.64
CA HIS A 133 -3.89 -13.49 10.33
C HIS A 133 -5.19 -12.78 10.01
N THR A 134 -6.21 -13.52 9.57
CA THR A 134 -7.52 -12.95 9.25
C THR A 134 -8.66 -13.73 9.87
N HIS A 135 -9.73 -13.02 10.20
CA HIS A 135 -11.07 -13.58 10.31
C HIS A 135 -11.92 -13.09 9.14
N TRP A 136 -12.92 -13.88 8.75
CA TRP A 136 -13.80 -13.52 7.66
C TRP A 136 -15.26 -13.81 7.96
N ILE A 137 -16.13 -13.03 7.31
CA ILE A 137 -17.58 -13.26 7.26
C ILE A 137 -17.97 -13.38 5.79
N LEU A 138 -18.54 -14.51 5.40
CA LEU A 138 -19.16 -14.74 4.09
C LEU A 138 -20.67 -14.61 4.25
N THR A 139 -21.25 -13.59 3.62
CA THR A 139 -22.69 -13.39 3.54
C THR A 139 -23.20 -13.90 2.19
N ARG A 140 -24.15 -14.83 2.22
CA ARG A 140 -24.83 -15.33 1.02
C ARG A 140 -26.25 -14.80 0.96
N TYR A 141 -26.74 -14.53 -0.24
CA TYR A 141 -28.16 -14.23 -0.43
C TYR A 141 -29.01 -15.39 0.10
N MET A 142 -29.98 -15.05 0.94
CA MET A 142 -31.04 -15.95 1.38
C MET A 142 -32.34 -15.17 1.44
N GLU A 143 -33.48 -15.86 1.28
CA GLU A 143 -34.79 -15.26 1.52
C GLU A 143 -34.88 -14.72 2.96
N ARG A 144 -35.70 -13.67 3.16
CA ARG A 144 -35.84 -12.97 4.45
C ARG A 144 -36.04 -13.92 5.64
N ARG A 145 -36.86 -14.97 5.48
CA ARG A 145 -37.14 -15.97 6.53
C ARG A 145 -35.92 -16.82 6.92
N SER A 146 -34.93 -16.93 6.05
CA SER A 146 -33.72 -17.73 6.22
C SER A 146 -32.47 -16.86 6.41
N MET A 147 -32.61 -15.53 6.44
CA MET A 147 -31.49 -14.59 6.57
C MET A 147 -30.66 -14.84 7.82
N TRP A 148 -31.26 -15.39 8.88
CA TRP A 148 -30.58 -15.79 10.10
C TRP A 148 -29.39 -16.75 9.86
N ALA A 149 -29.42 -17.54 8.78
CA ALA A 149 -28.38 -18.51 8.40
C ALA A 149 -27.48 -18.03 7.25
N SER A 150 -27.57 -16.74 6.87
CA SER A 150 -26.87 -16.19 5.69
C SER A 150 -25.36 -16.07 5.86
N ASN A 151 -24.89 -15.97 7.10
CA ASN A 151 -23.49 -15.70 7.42
C ASN A 151 -22.74 -16.98 7.81
N LEU A 152 -21.60 -17.19 7.16
CA LEU A 152 -20.56 -18.10 7.61
C LEU A 152 -19.40 -17.28 8.16
N VAL A 153 -18.73 -17.79 9.20
CA VAL A 153 -17.58 -17.14 9.83
C VAL A 153 -16.43 -18.13 9.86
N GLY A 154 -15.22 -17.64 9.63
CA GLY A 154 -14.01 -18.45 9.76
C GLY A 154 -12.77 -17.59 9.92
N HIS A 155 -11.62 -18.25 9.81
CA HIS A 155 -10.31 -17.61 9.78
C HIS A 155 -9.50 -18.13 8.58
N ALA A 156 -8.44 -17.41 8.22
CA ALA A 156 -7.47 -17.85 7.22
C ALA A 156 -6.13 -17.17 7.51
N ASP A 157 -5.05 -17.96 7.46
CA ASP A 157 -3.69 -17.48 7.69
C ASP A 157 -2.92 -17.50 6.38
N PHE A 158 -2.44 -16.33 5.95
CA PHE A 158 -1.73 -16.22 4.68
C PHE A 158 -0.23 -16.08 4.89
N ARG A 159 0.54 -16.78 4.06
CA ARG A 159 2.01 -16.71 4.00
C ARG A 159 2.45 -16.24 2.62
N ARG A 160 3.59 -15.54 2.58
CA ARG A 160 4.17 -15.05 1.33
C ARG A 160 4.53 -16.22 0.41
N ILE A 161 4.33 -16.01 -0.90
CA ILE A 161 4.74 -16.94 -1.98
C ILE A 161 6.13 -16.55 -2.49
#